data_AF-G0SBU5-F1
#
_entry.id   AF-G0SBU5-F1
#
_cell.length_a   1.000
_cell.length_b   1.000
_cell.length_c   1.000
_cell.angle_alpha   90.00
_cell.angle_beta   90.00
_cell.angle_gamma   90.00
#
_symmetry.space_group_name_H-M   'P 1'
#
loop_
_entity.id
_entity.type
_entity.pdbx_description
1 polymer ?
#
loop_
_entity_poly.entity_id
_entity_poly.type
_entity_poly.pdbx_seq_one_letter_code
_entity_poly.pdbx_strand_id
1 'polypeptide(L)'
;MAESRNPVIGLLGGGQLGRMLCEAANPLGVDIAILDAENAPAKQAHNTYRHVTGSFKDPERIRELAIKSDFLSVEIEHVETEVLEDIDKNGVTLPDGSLHRPPIHPSWRTIRLIQDKYLQKEHYRNSDKKIPIADQVAIDGGAAALASLKDAAARFGFPFMVKARKGSYDGRGNYRVNSEADFEAAINALKGLSLYAEKWAPFIKEIAVMVIRTEDDRGNLKACVPYPAVETIHEDSICTKVFMPPRDISEEVCENARKLATEVVSTLWGRGVFAVEMFVLEDGSLMVNEVAPRPHNSGHYTIEAVPQMSQYKAQIHAVLDLPVPKQLSPRARSAIMLNILGGATPSSHLGLANLARTTFDDDMDVHLHLYNKESKPGRKIGHITLTSNTLSIHDLEAKAKSFIDLVDQIRRDRLAATTETLRPTQEPAKPQAAQPVPSEKPLVLVTMGSDSDLPVLKAGLDILRQFGVPYALDITSAHRTPRYMMKVADEAAARGIKVIIAAAGGAAHLPGMMSSETPLPVIGVPVKATHLDGIDSLLSIVQMPRGIPTATVGINNSTNAALLAIRILGTSIPEFFTKMKKYQEKMEEEVLTKGSKLREIGDVAYLANMAAKK
;
A
#
# COMPACT_ATOMS: atom_id res chain seq x y z
N MET A 1 3.86 -0.66 50.77
CA MET A 1 3.63 -0.07 49.44
C MET A 1 3.20 -1.23 48.56
N ALA A 2 1.93 -1.31 48.17
CA ALA A 2 1.44 -2.44 47.38
C ALA A 2 2.27 -2.53 46.11
N GLU A 3 2.90 -3.69 45.87
CA GLU A 3 3.74 -3.95 44.71
C GLU A 3 2.95 -3.61 43.43
N SER A 4 3.23 -2.45 42.83
CA SER A 4 2.44 -1.94 41.72
C SER A 4 2.71 -2.80 40.51
N ARG A 5 1.70 -3.57 40.07
CA ARG A 5 1.76 -4.29 38.80
C ARG A 5 2.17 -3.33 37.67
N ASN A 6 3.00 -3.81 36.74
CA ASN A 6 3.42 -3.02 35.58
C ASN A 6 2.18 -2.53 34.80
N PRO A 7 2.16 -1.25 34.34
CA PRO A 7 1.05 -0.73 33.55
C PRO A 7 0.95 -1.45 32.20
N VAL A 8 -0.28 -1.65 31.73
CA VAL A 8 -0.56 -2.32 30.46
C VAL A 8 -1.15 -1.33 29.45
N ILE A 9 -0.48 -1.16 28.31
CA ILE A 9 -1.01 -0.42 27.16
C ILE A 9 -1.66 -1.40 26.19
N GLY A 10 -2.95 -1.24 25.91
CA GLY A 10 -3.66 -1.94 24.85
C GLY A 10 -3.47 -1.22 23.52
N LEU A 11 -2.78 -1.86 22.58
CA LEU A 11 -2.47 -1.31 21.27
C LEU A 11 -3.36 -1.91 20.18
N LEU A 12 -4.08 -1.04 19.48
CA LEU A 12 -4.89 -1.38 18.31
C LEU A 12 -4.03 -1.36 17.05
N GLY A 13 -3.73 -2.53 16.52
CA GLY A 13 -2.78 -2.73 15.41
C GLY A 13 -1.44 -3.28 15.89
N GLY A 14 -0.92 -4.27 15.17
CA GLY A 14 0.28 -5.03 15.49
C GLY A 14 1.34 -4.97 14.39
N GLY A 15 1.33 -3.91 13.58
CA GLY A 15 2.31 -3.68 12.53
C GLY A 15 3.72 -3.33 13.03
N GLN A 16 4.50 -2.69 12.17
CA GLN A 16 5.91 -2.38 12.45
C GLN A 16 6.06 -1.27 13.51
N LEU A 17 5.12 -0.33 13.57
CA LEU A 17 5.19 0.75 14.54
C LEU A 17 4.90 0.18 15.94
N GLY A 18 3.97 -0.77 16.03
CA GLY A 18 3.69 -1.50 17.26
C GLY A 18 4.88 -2.34 17.71
N ARG A 19 5.59 -2.98 16.76
CA ARG A 19 6.84 -3.69 17.05
C ARG A 19 7.89 -2.78 17.66
N MET A 20 8.18 -1.64 17.05
CA MET A 20 9.15 -0.69 17.59
C MET A 20 8.69 -0.05 18.90
N LEU A 21 7.37 0.06 19.12
CA LEU A 21 6.80 0.44 20.42
C LEU A 21 7.11 -0.61 21.50
N CYS A 22 6.94 -1.90 21.19
CA CYS A 22 7.30 -3.00 22.10
C CYS A 22 8.80 -3.02 22.40
N GLU A 23 9.65 -2.82 21.39
CA GLU A 23 11.11 -2.72 21.56
C GLU A 23 11.49 -1.56 22.52
N ALA A 24 10.76 -0.44 22.47
CA ALA A 24 10.96 0.67 23.40
C ALA A 24 10.33 0.45 24.80
N ALA A 25 9.28 -0.37 24.90
CA ALA A 25 8.57 -0.66 26.14
C ALA A 25 9.28 -1.69 27.03
N ASN A 26 9.88 -2.71 26.41
CA ASN A 26 10.54 -3.80 27.12
C ASN A 26 11.61 -3.33 28.13
N PRO A 27 12.54 -2.40 27.80
CA PRO A 27 13.51 -1.88 28.76
C PRO A 27 12.90 -1.04 29.89
N LEU A 28 11.67 -0.55 29.72
CA LEU A 28 10.94 0.24 30.72
C LEU A 28 10.08 -0.62 31.65
N GLY A 29 9.99 -1.93 31.40
CA GLY A 29 9.11 -2.84 32.14
C GLY A 29 7.62 -2.59 31.89
N VAL A 30 7.25 -1.95 30.78
CA VAL A 30 5.85 -1.67 30.42
C VAL A 30 5.30 -2.83 29.58
N ASP A 31 4.11 -3.33 29.92
CA ASP A 31 3.45 -4.39 29.15
C ASP A 31 2.60 -3.79 28.02
N ILE A 32 2.58 -4.44 26.86
CA ILE A 32 1.75 -4.04 25.71
C ILE A 32 0.88 -5.21 25.27
N ALA A 33 -0.43 -5.09 25.51
CA ALA A 33 -1.43 -5.99 24.95
C ALA A 33 -1.75 -5.56 23.51
N ILE A 34 -1.76 -6.47 22.55
CA ILE A 34 -1.88 -6.12 21.12
C ILE A 34 -3.12 -6.80 20.54
N LEU A 35 -3.95 -6.03 19.83
CA LEU A 35 -5.03 -6.53 19.00
C LEU A 35 -4.63 -6.52 17.51
N ASP A 36 -4.33 -7.70 16.99
CA ASP A 36 -4.11 -7.95 15.55
C ASP A 36 -4.12 -9.48 15.29
N ALA A 37 -3.78 -9.90 14.07
CA ALA A 37 -3.49 -11.28 13.71
C ALA A 37 -2.46 -11.93 14.67
N GLU A 38 -2.54 -13.25 14.80
CA GLU A 38 -1.72 -14.03 15.75
C GLU A 38 -0.21 -13.81 15.56
N ASN A 39 0.25 -13.80 14.30
CA ASN A 39 1.65 -13.65 13.95
C ASN A 39 2.03 -12.21 13.56
N ALA A 40 1.30 -11.20 14.02
CA ALA A 40 1.59 -9.81 13.71
C ALA A 40 2.98 -9.38 14.25
N PRO A 41 3.73 -8.53 13.53
CA PRO A 41 5.10 -8.12 13.92
C PRO A 41 5.26 -7.69 15.38
N ALA A 42 4.29 -6.95 15.93
CA ALA A 42 4.36 -6.48 17.31
C ALA A 42 4.24 -7.62 18.34
N LYS A 43 3.38 -8.62 18.08
CA LYS A 43 3.22 -9.79 18.97
C LYS A 43 4.48 -10.66 19.01
N GLN A 44 5.24 -10.67 17.92
CA GLN A 44 6.54 -11.37 17.88
C GLN A 44 7.61 -10.68 18.73
N ALA A 45 7.48 -9.37 18.98
CA ALA A 45 8.43 -8.57 19.73
C ALA A 45 8.07 -8.41 21.22
N HIS A 46 6.89 -8.90 21.62
CA HIS A 46 6.38 -8.73 22.99
C HIS A 46 5.67 -10.00 23.43
N ASN A 47 6.24 -10.74 24.38
CA ASN A 47 5.64 -11.99 24.84
C ASN A 47 4.70 -11.73 26.04
N THR A 48 3.39 -11.73 25.81
CA THR A 48 2.39 -11.61 26.88
C THR A 48 1.14 -12.41 26.55
N TYR A 49 0.50 -12.95 27.59
CA TYR A 49 -0.78 -13.67 27.46
C TYR A 49 -1.97 -12.72 27.22
N ARG A 50 -1.75 -11.40 27.32
CA ARG A 50 -2.79 -10.37 27.19
C ARG A 50 -3.13 -10.01 25.76
N HIS A 51 -2.39 -10.54 24.78
CA HIS A 51 -2.73 -10.34 23.37
C HIS A 51 -4.16 -10.78 23.06
N VAL A 52 -4.77 -10.09 22.10
CA VAL A 52 -6.08 -10.42 21.54
C VAL A 52 -5.89 -10.71 20.06
N THR A 53 -6.35 -11.87 19.60
CA THR A 53 -6.27 -12.24 18.19
C THR A 53 -7.56 -11.87 17.49
N GLY A 54 -7.46 -11.05 16.45
CA GLY A 54 -8.62 -10.59 15.70
C GLY A 54 -8.35 -9.29 14.96
N SER A 55 -9.41 -8.68 14.44
CA SER A 55 -9.32 -7.39 13.78
C SER A 55 -9.49 -6.26 14.80
N PHE A 56 -8.68 -5.21 14.71
CA PHE A 56 -8.93 -3.92 15.38
C PHE A 56 -10.10 -3.13 14.77
N LYS A 57 -10.89 -3.78 13.90
CA LYS A 57 -12.20 -3.33 13.43
C LYS A 57 -13.37 -4.13 14.00
N ASP A 58 -13.10 -5.16 14.81
CA ASP A 58 -14.13 -5.96 15.49
C ASP A 58 -14.42 -5.33 16.86
N PRO A 59 -15.64 -4.78 17.09
CA PRO A 59 -16.01 -4.17 18.36
C PRO A 59 -15.76 -5.07 19.57
N GLU A 60 -16.03 -6.37 19.46
CA GLU A 60 -15.90 -7.31 20.58
C GLU A 60 -14.43 -7.54 20.93
N ARG A 61 -13.55 -7.60 19.93
CA ARG A 61 -12.11 -7.73 20.17
C ARG A 61 -11.50 -6.46 20.77
N ILE A 62 -11.99 -5.29 20.35
CA ILE A 62 -11.56 -4.00 20.93
C ILE A 62 -11.94 -3.95 22.41
N ARG A 63 -13.16 -4.39 22.77
CA ARG A 63 -13.60 -4.48 24.18
C ARG A 63 -12.81 -5.48 24.99
N GLU A 64 -12.50 -6.64 24.40
CA GLU A 64 -11.63 -7.64 25.03
C GLU A 64 -10.24 -7.06 25.34
N LEU A 65 -9.67 -6.28 24.42
CA LEU A 65 -8.41 -5.60 24.65
C LEU A 65 -8.52 -4.57 25.78
N ALA A 66 -9.61 -3.81 25.81
CA ALA A 66 -9.88 -2.81 26.85
C ALA A 66 -9.97 -3.43 28.25
N ILE A 67 -10.60 -4.60 28.39
CA ILE A 67 -10.66 -5.36 29.64
C ILE A 67 -9.25 -5.74 30.15
N LYS A 68 -8.32 -5.99 29.24
CA LYS A 68 -6.96 -6.47 29.53
C LYS A 68 -5.93 -5.35 29.73
N SER A 69 -6.33 -4.08 29.62
CA SER A 69 -5.41 -2.94 29.52
C SER A 69 -5.73 -1.82 30.50
N ASP A 70 -4.71 -1.09 30.99
CA ASP A 70 -4.91 0.10 31.81
C ASP A 70 -5.13 1.35 30.93
N PHE A 71 -4.51 1.39 29.76
CA PHE A 71 -4.64 2.46 28.75
C PHE A 71 -4.91 1.86 27.37
N LEU A 72 -5.58 2.59 26.49
CA LEU A 72 -5.71 2.23 25.07
C LEU A 72 -4.93 3.21 24.19
N SER A 73 -4.27 2.68 23.16
CA SER A 73 -3.58 3.44 22.14
C SER A 73 -3.72 2.79 20.77
N VAL A 74 -3.31 3.51 19.72
CA VAL A 74 -3.45 3.08 18.33
C VAL A 74 -2.11 3.04 17.61
N GLU A 75 -1.92 2.00 16.81
CA GLU A 75 -0.82 1.91 15.84
C GLU A 75 -1.20 2.48 14.48
N ILE A 76 -2.50 2.54 14.18
CA ILE A 76 -3.04 2.94 12.88
C ILE A 76 -4.27 3.83 13.09
N GLU A 77 -4.49 4.77 12.17
CA GLU A 77 -5.62 5.69 12.24
C GLU A 77 -6.95 5.01 11.93
N HIS A 78 -6.96 3.94 11.15
CA HIS A 78 -8.17 3.29 10.63
C HIS A 78 -8.77 2.27 11.59
N VAL A 79 -9.16 2.74 12.79
CA VAL A 79 -9.84 1.98 13.85
C VAL A 79 -11.30 2.43 14.04
N GLU A 80 -12.11 1.62 14.73
CA GLU A 80 -13.53 1.92 14.99
C GLU A 80 -13.70 2.92 16.13
N THR A 81 -13.73 4.22 15.80
CA THR A 81 -13.79 5.29 16.81
C THR A 81 -15.13 5.37 17.56
N GLU A 82 -16.20 4.78 17.03
CA GLU A 82 -17.49 4.65 17.75
C GLU A 82 -17.36 3.71 18.95
N VAL A 83 -16.62 2.61 18.79
CA VAL A 83 -16.35 1.66 19.88
C VAL A 83 -15.46 2.31 20.93
N LEU A 84 -14.46 3.09 20.51
CA LEU A 84 -13.60 3.83 21.43
C LEU A 84 -14.38 4.89 22.21
N GLU A 85 -15.27 5.64 21.56
CA GLU A 85 -16.16 6.59 22.24
C GLU A 85 -17.08 5.90 23.26
N ASP A 86 -17.63 4.75 22.90
CA ASP A 86 -18.47 3.96 23.81
C ASP A 86 -17.68 3.43 25.01
N ILE A 87 -16.45 2.95 24.83
CA ILE A 87 -15.57 2.53 25.94
C ILE A 87 -15.24 3.72 26.85
N ASP A 88 -14.94 4.89 26.27
CA ASP A 88 -14.63 6.12 27.01
C ASP A 88 -15.82 6.58 27.88
N LYS A 89 -17.04 6.54 27.34
CA LYS A 89 -18.26 6.99 28.04
C LYS A 89 -18.82 5.93 28.99
N ASN A 90 -19.00 4.72 28.50
CA ASN A 90 -19.77 3.67 29.16
C ASN A 90 -18.88 2.66 29.88
N GLY A 91 -17.62 2.50 29.47
CA GLY A 91 -16.69 1.52 30.03
C GLY A 91 -16.88 0.10 29.52
N VAL A 92 -16.09 -0.82 30.08
CA VAL A 92 -16.19 -2.26 29.88
C VAL A 92 -16.32 -2.96 31.22
N THR A 93 -17.11 -4.03 31.27
CA THR A 93 -17.28 -4.83 32.48
C THR A 93 -16.15 -5.85 32.59
N LEU A 94 -15.44 -5.85 33.72
CA LEU A 94 -14.42 -6.84 34.03
C LEU A 94 -15.05 -8.18 34.46
N PRO A 95 -14.29 -9.30 34.45
CA PRO A 95 -14.81 -10.61 34.86
C PRO A 95 -15.38 -10.66 36.30
N ASP A 96 -14.96 -9.74 37.17
CA ASP A 96 -15.47 -9.61 38.55
C ASP A 96 -16.75 -8.74 38.65
N GLY A 97 -17.28 -8.27 37.52
CA GLY A 97 -18.46 -7.42 37.44
C GLY A 97 -18.20 -5.93 37.65
N SER A 98 -16.96 -5.52 37.96
CA SER A 98 -16.61 -4.11 38.11
C SER A 98 -16.51 -3.39 36.77
N LEU A 99 -16.76 -2.07 36.78
CA LEU A 99 -16.70 -1.23 35.59
C LEU A 99 -15.30 -0.63 35.42
N HIS A 100 -14.71 -0.84 34.24
CA HIS A 100 -13.39 -0.31 33.88
C HIS A 100 -13.47 0.65 32.69
N ARG A 101 -12.71 1.75 32.75
CA ARG A 101 -12.67 2.79 31.70
C ARG A 101 -11.19 3.13 31.41
N PRO A 102 -10.51 2.37 30.54
CA PRO A 102 -9.12 2.68 30.21
C PRO A 102 -9.06 3.98 29.41
N PRO A 103 -8.23 4.97 29.82
CA PRO A 103 -8.05 6.21 29.05
C PRO A 103 -7.53 5.91 27.64
N ILE A 104 -8.04 6.64 26.65
CA ILE A 104 -7.73 6.42 25.23
C ILE A 104 -6.82 7.54 24.74
N HIS A 105 -5.61 7.18 24.31
CA HIS A 105 -4.56 8.11 23.93
C HIS A 105 -3.91 7.73 22.58
N PRO A 106 -3.98 8.61 21.56
CA PRO A 106 -4.69 9.90 21.53
C PRO A 106 -6.20 9.72 21.69
N SER A 107 -6.92 10.82 21.98
CA SER A 107 -8.37 10.78 22.18
C SER A 107 -9.08 10.23 20.94
N TRP A 108 -10.15 9.46 21.13
CA TRP A 108 -11.01 8.99 20.04
C TRP A 108 -11.52 10.15 19.16
N ARG A 109 -11.69 11.36 19.73
CA ARG A 109 -12.06 12.59 19.00
C ARG A 109 -11.01 12.98 17.97
N THR A 110 -9.74 12.93 18.38
CA THR A 110 -8.59 13.22 17.53
C THR A 110 -8.46 12.20 16.43
N ILE A 111 -8.59 10.91 16.75
CA ILE A 111 -8.54 9.83 15.76
C ILE A 111 -9.66 10.02 14.73
N ARG A 112 -10.89 10.26 15.18
CA ARG A 112 -12.06 10.47 14.31
C ARG A 112 -11.91 11.68 13.39
N LEU A 113 -11.41 12.79 13.93
CA LEU A 113 -11.14 14.00 13.15
C LEU A 113 -10.11 13.72 12.05
N ILE A 114 -9.01 13.05 12.40
CA ILE A 114 -7.88 12.81 11.49
C ILE A 114 -8.18 11.75 10.42
N GLN A 115 -9.09 10.81 10.72
CA GLN A 115 -9.59 9.85 9.73
C GLN A 115 -10.23 10.53 8.51
N ASP A 116 -10.80 11.73 8.68
CA ASP A 116 -11.38 12.53 7.60
C ASP A 116 -10.46 13.71 7.25
N LYS A 117 -9.67 13.56 6.19
CA LYS A 117 -8.64 14.53 5.77
C LYS A 117 -9.21 15.91 5.45
N TYR A 118 -10.45 15.99 4.96
CA TYR A 118 -11.11 17.27 4.72
C TYR A 118 -11.47 17.96 6.04
N LEU A 119 -12.10 17.23 6.98
CA LEU A 119 -12.46 17.78 8.29
C LEU A 119 -11.24 18.12 9.15
N GLN A 120 -10.17 17.31 9.08
CA GLN A 120 -8.88 17.62 9.69
C GLN A 120 -8.40 19.01 9.28
N LYS A 121 -8.42 19.29 7.97
CA LYS A 121 -8.00 20.57 7.42
C LYS A 121 -8.96 21.71 7.76
N GLU A 122 -10.26 21.47 7.74
CA GLU A 122 -11.24 22.47 8.19
C GLU A 122 -11.04 22.83 9.68
N HIS A 123 -10.74 21.86 10.54
CA HIS A 123 -10.41 22.12 11.95
C HIS A 123 -9.19 23.03 12.08
N TYR A 124 -8.13 22.78 11.30
CA TYR A 124 -6.94 23.61 11.29
C TYR A 124 -7.19 25.03 10.78
N ARG A 125 -7.93 25.18 9.68
CA ARG A 125 -8.31 26.48 9.10
C ARG A 125 -9.15 27.31 10.07
N ASN A 126 -10.11 26.67 10.74
CA ASN A 126 -11.07 27.33 11.63
C ASN A 126 -10.56 27.47 13.08
N SER A 127 -9.38 26.95 13.40
CA SER A 127 -8.75 27.17 14.71
C SER A 127 -8.34 28.62 14.89
N ASP A 128 -8.27 29.08 16.15
CA ASP A 128 -7.79 30.43 16.49
C ASP A 128 -6.35 30.71 16.01
N LYS A 129 -5.59 29.64 15.74
CA LYS A 129 -4.22 29.69 15.21
C LYS A 129 -4.15 29.97 13.71
N LYS A 130 -5.25 29.80 12.96
CA LYS A 130 -5.32 29.99 11.50
C LYS A 130 -4.21 29.25 10.76
N ILE A 131 -4.11 27.95 11.02
CA ILE A 131 -3.05 27.11 10.48
C ILE A 131 -3.08 27.14 8.93
N PRO A 132 -1.94 27.41 8.26
CA PRO A 132 -1.86 27.44 6.81
C PRO A 132 -2.05 26.03 6.23
N ILE A 133 -3.05 25.88 5.37
CA ILE A 133 -3.35 24.66 4.61
C ILE A 133 -3.62 25.02 3.16
N ALA A 134 -3.56 24.03 2.26
CA ALA A 134 -4.02 24.22 0.90
C ALA A 134 -5.50 24.61 0.88
N ASP A 135 -5.89 25.49 -0.04
CA ASP A 135 -7.30 25.77 -0.27
C ASP A 135 -8.02 24.52 -0.76
N GLN A 136 -9.19 24.26 -0.19
CA GLN A 136 -9.92 23.02 -0.43
C GLN A 136 -11.43 23.23 -0.59
N VAL A 137 -12.07 22.32 -1.32
CA VAL A 137 -13.54 22.22 -1.45
C VAL A 137 -13.97 20.76 -1.39
N ALA A 138 -15.13 20.49 -0.79
CA ALA A 138 -15.76 19.18 -0.89
C ALA A 138 -16.17 18.89 -2.34
N ILE A 139 -16.12 17.62 -2.74
CA ILE A 139 -16.59 17.16 -4.04
C ILE A 139 -17.79 16.25 -3.80
N ASP A 140 -18.94 16.60 -4.39
CA ASP A 140 -20.17 15.84 -4.22
C ASP A 140 -20.10 14.49 -4.94
N GLY A 141 -20.86 13.51 -4.45
CA GLY A 141 -20.95 12.19 -5.05
C GLY A 141 -21.92 12.12 -6.23
N GLY A 142 -21.80 11.06 -7.03
CA GLY A 142 -22.77 10.74 -8.08
C GLY A 142 -22.80 11.76 -9.22
N ALA A 143 -24.00 12.12 -9.69
CA ALA A 143 -24.17 13.00 -10.86
C ALA A 143 -23.66 14.44 -10.63
N ALA A 144 -23.53 14.88 -9.37
CA ALA A 144 -23.03 16.21 -9.02
C ALA A 144 -21.50 16.32 -9.04
N ALA A 145 -20.75 15.20 -9.04
CA ALA A 145 -19.30 15.20 -8.96
C ALA A 145 -18.62 16.03 -10.07
N LEU A 146 -19.14 15.95 -11.29
CA LEU A 146 -18.61 16.70 -12.43
C LEU A 146 -18.79 18.22 -12.26
N ALA A 147 -19.91 18.65 -11.69
CA ALA A 147 -20.15 20.06 -11.40
C ALA A 147 -19.20 20.55 -10.29
N SER A 148 -19.04 19.78 -9.21
CA SER A 148 -18.08 20.12 -8.14
C SER A 148 -16.63 20.21 -8.65
N LEU A 149 -16.23 19.35 -9.59
CA LEU A 149 -14.89 19.44 -10.21
C LEU A 149 -14.71 20.67 -11.10
N LYS A 150 -15.76 21.09 -11.82
CA LYS A 150 -15.75 22.35 -12.57
C LYS A 150 -15.63 23.56 -11.63
N ASP A 151 -16.35 23.55 -10.51
CA ASP A 151 -16.27 24.60 -9.50
C ASP A 151 -14.88 24.65 -8.85
N ALA A 152 -14.29 23.48 -8.54
CA ALA A 152 -12.92 23.39 -8.05
C ALA A 152 -11.92 23.95 -9.07
N ALA A 153 -12.06 23.62 -10.36
CA ALA A 153 -11.21 24.15 -11.42
C ALA A 153 -11.34 25.68 -11.57
N ALA A 154 -12.57 26.21 -11.52
CA ALA A 154 -12.81 27.65 -11.56
C ALA A 154 -12.17 28.37 -10.36
N ARG A 155 -12.13 27.73 -9.19
CA ARG A 155 -11.56 28.31 -7.96
C ARG A 155 -10.04 28.19 -7.87
N PHE A 156 -9.48 27.06 -8.26
CA PHE A 156 -8.06 26.74 -8.01
C PHE A 156 -7.18 26.89 -9.25
N GLY A 157 -7.77 26.85 -10.45
CA GLY A 157 -7.03 26.60 -11.68
C GLY A 157 -6.47 25.18 -11.74
N PHE A 158 -5.55 24.95 -12.68
CA PHE A 158 -4.87 23.68 -12.85
C PHE A 158 -3.35 23.79 -12.57
N PRO A 159 -2.71 22.70 -12.12
CA PRO A 159 -3.32 21.47 -11.66
C PRO A 159 -3.98 21.65 -10.28
N PHE A 160 -4.86 20.72 -9.91
CA PHE A 160 -5.33 20.54 -8.53
C PHE A 160 -5.38 19.05 -8.18
N MET A 161 -5.48 18.73 -6.89
CA MET A 161 -5.47 17.35 -6.41
C MET A 161 -6.85 16.96 -5.88
N VAL A 162 -7.46 15.92 -6.43
CA VAL A 162 -8.65 15.28 -5.84
C VAL A 162 -8.19 14.18 -4.91
N LYS A 163 -8.75 14.12 -3.71
CA LYS A 163 -8.37 13.17 -2.67
C LYS A 163 -9.61 12.54 -2.03
N ALA A 164 -9.50 11.27 -1.67
CA ALA A 164 -10.44 10.61 -0.79
C ALA A 164 -10.35 11.22 0.62
N ARG A 165 -11.49 11.51 1.22
CA ARG A 165 -11.58 12.06 2.58
C ARG A 165 -11.12 11.05 3.62
N LYS A 166 -11.46 9.77 3.44
CA LYS A 166 -11.16 8.68 4.37
C LYS A 166 -10.45 7.53 3.67
N GLY A 167 -9.67 6.76 4.43
CA GLY A 167 -9.06 5.52 3.95
C GLY A 167 -7.90 5.69 2.95
N SER A 168 -7.41 6.92 2.76
CA SER A 168 -6.25 7.21 1.93
C SER A 168 -4.94 6.90 2.67
N TYR A 169 -4.01 6.22 2.01
CA TYR A 169 -2.65 5.96 2.50
C TYR A 169 -1.70 5.73 1.32
N ASP A 170 -0.43 6.10 1.47
CA ASP A 170 0.62 5.88 0.45
C ASP A 170 0.15 6.29 -0.98
N GLY A 171 -0.51 7.44 -1.09
CA GLY A 171 -1.09 7.99 -2.33
C GLY A 171 -2.37 7.36 -2.87
N ARG A 172 -2.81 6.22 -2.31
CA ARG A 172 -4.08 5.61 -2.70
C ARG A 172 -5.23 6.51 -2.29
N GLY A 173 -6.13 6.76 -3.24
CA GLY A 173 -7.24 7.70 -3.06
C GLY A 173 -6.93 9.11 -3.55
N ASN A 174 -5.77 9.35 -4.17
CA ASN A 174 -5.43 10.66 -4.74
C ASN A 174 -5.44 10.60 -6.28
N TYR A 175 -5.87 11.68 -6.91
CA TYR A 175 -5.85 11.85 -8.36
C TYR A 175 -5.49 13.29 -8.72
N ARG A 176 -4.39 13.48 -9.47
CA ARG A 176 -3.96 14.79 -9.96
C ARG A 176 -4.74 15.15 -11.23
N VAL A 177 -5.44 16.28 -11.19
CA VAL A 177 -6.21 16.80 -12.31
C VAL A 177 -5.40 17.92 -12.96
N ASN A 178 -4.96 17.72 -14.21
CA ASN A 178 -4.15 18.67 -14.97
C ASN A 178 -4.98 19.51 -15.94
N SER A 179 -6.15 19.02 -16.33
CA SER A 179 -7.10 19.73 -17.19
C SER A 179 -8.52 19.20 -17.02
N GLU A 180 -9.52 19.85 -17.63
CA GLU A 180 -10.90 19.36 -17.63
C GLU A 180 -11.05 17.96 -18.26
N ALA A 181 -10.15 17.58 -19.16
CA ALA A 181 -10.16 16.25 -19.78
C ALA A 181 -9.94 15.12 -18.76
N ASP A 182 -9.38 15.42 -17.60
CA ASP A 182 -9.09 14.46 -16.54
C ASP A 182 -10.29 14.20 -15.61
N PHE A 183 -11.38 14.99 -15.70
CA PHE A 183 -12.48 14.92 -14.73
C PHE A 183 -13.16 13.55 -14.68
N GLU A 184 -13.53 13.00 -15.82
CA GLU A 184 -14.15 11.67 -15.90
C GLU A 184 -13.21 10.59 -15.36
N ALA A 185 -11.92 10.68 -15.66
CA ALA A 185 -10.92 9.74 -15.15
C ALA A 185 -10.76 9.84 -13.62
N ALA A 186 -10.77 11.06 -13.07
CA ALA A 186 -10.72 11.30 -11.63
C ALA A 186 -11.96 10.75 -10.90
N ILE A 187 -13.16 10.99 -11.43
CA ILE A 187 -14.42 10.47 -10.87
C ILE A 187 -14.41 8.94 -10.88
N ASN A 188 -14.01 8.34 -12.00
CA ASN A 188 -13.99 6.88 -12.15
C ASN A 188 -12.94 6.24 -11.23
N ALA A 189 -11.73 6.82 -11.15
CA ALA A 189 -10.65 6.30 -10.31
C ALA A 189 -10.99 6.33 -8.81
N LEU A 190 -11.83 7.27 -8.38
CA LEU A 190 -12.18 7.48 -6.97
C LEU A 190 -13.66 7.20 -6.69
N LYS A 191 -14.32 6.44 -7.56
CA LYS A 191 -15.76 6.17 -7.50
C LYS A 191 -16.16 5.51 -6.19
N GLY A 192 -17.26 6.00 -5.60
CA GLY A 192 -17.84 5.46 -4.37
C GLY A 192 -17.14 5.93 -3.08
N LEU A 193 -16.11 6.77 -3.19
CA LEU A 193 -15.46 7.40 -2.05
C LEU A 193 -16.03 8.81 -1.84
N SER A 194 -15.99 9.30 -0.60
CA SER A 194 -16.24 10.71 -0.31
C SER A 194 -14.98 11.52 -0.64
N LEU A 195 -15.11 12.56 -1.44
CA LEU A 195 -13.97 13.27 -2.04
C LEU A 195 -13.89 14.73 -1.61
N TYR A 196 -12.70 15.29 -1.75
CA TYR A 196 -12.46 16.73 -1.72
C TYR A 196 -11.34 17.07 -2.71
N ALA A 197 -11.29 18.31 -3.16
CA ALA A 197 -10.26 18.82 -4.04
C ALA A 197 -9.44 19.89 -3.32
N GLU A 198 -8.14 19.88 -3.56
CA GLU A 198 -7.19 20.84 -3.01
C GLU A 198 -6.44 21.56 -4.11
N LYS A 199 -6.24 22.86 -3.94
CA LYS A 199 -5.31 23.64 -4.74
C LYS A 199 -3.93 23.01 -4.67
N TRP A 200 -3.28 22.91 -5.83
CA TRP A 200 -1.92 22.39 -5.90
C TRP A 200 -0.96 23.31 -5.13
N ALA A 201 -0.16 22.72 -4.24
CA ALA A 201 0.90 23.42 -3.52
C ALA A 201 2.20 23.34 -4.35
N PRO A 202 2.75 24.46 -4.85
CA PRO A 202 4.01 24.48 -5.58
C PRO A 202 5.18 24.46 -4.59
N PHE A 203 5.33 23.35 -3.87
CA PHE A 203 6.35 23.20 -2.85
C PHE A 203 7.72 22.90 -3.47
N ILE A 204 8.78 23.38 -2.81
CA ILE A 204 10.17 23.06 -3.16
C ILE A 204 10.70 21.87 -2.35
N LYS A 205 10.15 21.63 -1.14
CA LYS A 205 10.44 20.48 -0.28
C LYS A 205 9.23 20.04 0.53
N GLU A 206 9.19 18.76 0.84
CA GLU A 206 8.31 18.20 1.87
C GLU A 206 9.13 18.01 3.15
N ILE A 207 8.58 18.44 4.28
CA ILE A 207 9.19 18.26 5.59
C ILE A 207 8.18 17.67 6.57
N ALA A 208 8.69 17.02 7.61
CA ALA A 208 7.86 16.54 8.72
C ALA A 208 8.46 16.96 10.06
N VAL A 209 7.59 17.17 11.04
CA VAL A 209 7.98 17.35 12.44
C VAL A 209 7.14 16.42 13.30
N MET A 210 7.81 15.59 14.09
CA MET A 210 7.17 14.80 15.13
C MET A 210 7.02 15.68 16.38
N VAL A 211 5.93 15.53 17.10
CA VAL A 211 5.61 16.30 18.30
C VAL A 211 5.11 15.37 19.39
N ILE A 212 5.72 15.46 20.57
CA ILE A 212 5.20 14.82 21.77
C ILE A 212 4.12 15.72 22.35
N ARG A 213 2.90 15.21 22.57
CA ARG A 213 1.82 15.92 23.22
C ARG A 213 1.46 15.25 24.55
N THR A 214 1.39 16.05 25.61
CA THR A 214 0.93 15.59 26.93
C THR A 214 -0.20 16.48 27.45
N GLU A 215 -1.07 15.93 28.29
CA GLU A 215 -2.20 16.63 28.93
C GLU A 215 -2.44 16.07 30.33
N ASP A 216 -3.13 16.82 31.19
CA ASP A 216 -3.61 16.31 32.48
C ASP A 216 -4.82 15.37 32.33
N ASP A 217 -5.27 14.75 33.41
CA ASP A 217 -6.42 13.83 33.38
C ASP A 217 -7.76 14.53 33.08
N ARG A 218 -7.77 15.87 33.08
CA ARG A 218 -8.93 16.69 32.68
C ARG A 218 -8.87 17.07 31.19
N GLY A 219 -7.82 16.67 30.48
CA GLY A 219 -7.61 16.98 29.06
C GLY A 219 -6.98 18.36 28.80
N ASN A 220 -6.46 19.05 29.82
CA ASN A 220 -5.76 20.32 29.62
C ASN A 220 -4.34 20.05 29.11
N LEU A 221 -3.98 20.71 28.00
CA LEU A 221 -2.65 20.60 27.40
C LEU A 221 -1.56 20.99 28.41
N LYS A 222 -0.58 20.08 28.62
CA LYS A 222 0.59 20.32 29.48
C LYS A 222 1.79 20.77 28.66
N ALA A 223 2.11 20.03 27.59
CA ALA A 223 3.26 20.33 26.74
C ALA A 223 3.07 19.79 25.31
N CYS A 224 3.64 20.52 24.35
CA CYS A 224 3.95 20.06 23.02
C CYS A 224 5.46 20.21 22.81
N VAL A 225 6.18 19.11 22.55
CA VAL A 225 7.64 19.10 22.40
C VAL A 225 8.01 18.61 21.00
N PRO A 226 8.45 19.50 20.10
CA PRO A 226 8.79 19.12 18.73
C PRO A 226 10.19 18.50 18.63
N TYR A 227 10.28 17.41 17.89
CA TYR A 227 11.54 16.87 17.36
C TYR A 227 12.15 17.84 16.32
N PRO A 228 13.41 17.65 15.93
CA PRO A 228 13.96 18.35 14.76
C PRO A 228 13.07 18.15 13.52
N ALA A 229 12.97 19.19 12.68
CA ALA A 229 12.39 19.05 11.36
C ALA A 229 13.25 18.10 10.52
N VAL A 230 12.60 17.35 9.64
CA VAL A 230 13.25 16.45 8.68
C VAL A 230 12.69 16.66 7.29
N GLU A 231 13.53 16.55 6.27
CA GLU A 231 13.07 16.47 4.88
C GLU A 231 12.56 15.06 4.62
N THR A 232 11.42 14.94 3.94
CA THR A 232 10.83 13.67 3.53
C THR A 232 10.80 13.61 2.00
N ILE A 233 11.26 12.51 1.43
CA ILE A 233 11.15 12.25 -0.01
C ILE A 233 10.09 11.18 -0.23
N HIS A 234 9.06 11.53 -1.00
CA HIS A 234 8.03 10.60 -1.45
C HIS A 234 8.26 10.21 -2.91
N GLU A 235 8.26 8.91 -3.17
CA GLU A 235 8.33 8.36 -4.52
C GLU A 235 7.19 7.37 -4.69
N ASP A 236 6.43 7.48 -5.78
CA ASP A 236 5.20 6.73 -5.97
C ASP A 236 4.19 6.97 -4.82
N SER A 237 4.23 8.18 -4.24
CA SER A 237 3.48 8.58 -3.04
C SER A 237 3.77 7.76 -1.77
N ILE A 238 4.89 7.05 -1.72
CA ILE A 238 5.40 6.35 -0.54
C ILE A 238 6.63 7.10 -0.03
N CYS A 239 6.70 7.38 1.28
CA CYS A 239 7.92 7.94 1.88
C CYS A 239 9.07 6.94 1.75
N THR A 240 10.10 7.28 0.99
CA THR A 240 11.26 6.42 0.73
C THR A 240 12.50 6.84 1.50
N LYS A 241 12.70 8.15 1.70
CA LYS A 241 13.90 8.69 2.33
C LYS A 241 13.56 9.84 3.27
N VAL A 242 14.34 9.99 4.33
CA VAL A 242 14.20 11.06 5.32
C VAL A 242 15.58 11.60 5.69
N PHE A 243 15.75 12.91 5.69
CA PHE A 243 17.03 13.57 5.97
C PHE A 243 16.90 14.52 7.18
N MET A 244 17.82 14.40 8.13
CA MET A 244 17.91 15.23 9.31
C MET A 244 19.33 15.80 9.44
N PRO A 245 19.51 17.13 9.48
CA PRO A 245 18.50 18.16 9.19
C PRO A 245 18.00 18.11 7.73
N PRO A 246 16.90 18.81 7.38
CA PRO A 246 16.47 18.97 5.99
C PRO A 246 17.61 19.60 5.16
N ARG A 247 17.88 19.09 3.95
CA ARG A 247 18.93 19.64 3.09
C ARG A 247 18.48 20.98 2.53
N ASP A 248 19.40 21.92 2.37
CA ASP A 248 19.16 23.22 1.69
C ASP A 248 17.96 24.02 2.25
N ILE A 249 17.60 23.83 3.52
CA ILE A 249 16.59 24.62 4.23
C ILE A 249 17.26 25.35 5.39
N SER A 250 16.94 26.64 5.56
CA SER A 250 17.51 27.43 6.63
C SER A 250 17.05 26.95 8.02
N GLU A 251 17.88 27.20 9.03
CA GLU A 251 17.54 26.91 10.43
C GLU A 251 16.28 27.66 10.88
N GLU A 252 16.07 28.88 10.36
CA GLU A 252 14.87 29.68 10.63
C GLU A 252 13.60 28.96 10.13
N VAL A 253 13.60 28.45 8.90
CA VAL A 253 12.45 27.70 8.35
C VAL A 253 12.23 26.41 9.14
N CYS A 254 13.31 25.72 9.55
CA CYS A 254 13.20 24.53 10.41
C CYS A 254 12.57 24.85 11.76
N GLU A 255 12.94 25.96 12.39
CA GLU A 255 12.38 26.39 13.67
C GLU A 255 10.92 26.85 13.53
N ASN A 256 10.59 27.54 12.43
CA ASN A 256 9.21 27.88 12.09
C ASN A 256 8.34 26.63 11.87
N ALA A 257 8.89 25.58 11.25
CA ALA A 257 8.21 24.30 11.10
C ALA A 257 7.94 23.62 12.45
N ARG A 258 8.89 23.68 13.38
CA ARG A 258 8.72 23.14 14.74
C ARG A 258 7.65 23.89 15.51
N LYS A 259 7.64 25.22 15.41
CA LYS A 259 6.59 26.06 16.01
C LYS A 259 5.22 25.75 15.41
N LEU A 260 5.11 25.74 14.09
CA LEU A 260 3.86 25.44 13.38
C LEU A 260 3.34 24.04 13.76
N ALA A 261 4.20 23.02 13.78
CA ALA A 261 3.80 21.68 14.18
C ALA A 261 3.28 21.62 15.63
N THR A 262 3.93 22.37 16.55
CA THR A 262 3.50 22.51 17.95
C THR A 262 2.12 23.16 18.02
N GLU A 263 1.88 24.22 17.23
CA GLU A 263 0.58 24.88 17.16
C GLU A 263 -0.52 23.96 16.63
N VAL A 264 -0.27 23.24 15.53
CA VAL A 264 -1.20 22.25 14.97
C VAL A 264 -1.58 21.22 16.03
N VAL A 265 -0.59 20.60 16.68
CA VAL A 265 -0.82 19.53 17.65
C VAL A 265 -1.48 20.05 18.94
N SER A 266 -1.26 21.31 19.30
CA SER A 266 -1.95 21.94 20.44
C SER A 266 -3.47 22.05 20.26
N THR A 267 -3.97 22.04 19.01
CA THR A 267 -5.41 22.07 18.71
C THR A 267 -6.10 20.70 18.82
N LEU A 268 -5.33 19.63 19.04
CA LEU A 268 -5.82 18.25 19.12
C LEU A 268 -5.93 17.78 20.58
N TRP A 269 -6.58 16.64 20.81
CA TRP A 269 -6.85 16.06 22.13
C TRP A 269 -6.12 14.73 22.35
N GLY A 270 -5.78 14.40 23.60
CA GLY A 270 -5.15 13.13 23.95
C GLY A 270 -3.62 13.15 23.94
N ARG A 271 -3.02 12.28 24.74
CA ARG A 271 -1.58 12.12 24.84
C ARG A 271 -1.01 11.29 23.69
N GLY A 272 0.26 11.48 23.37
CA GLY A 272 0.99 10.65 22.41
C GLY A 272 1.93 11.45 21.52
N VAL A 273 2.46 10.77 20.51
CA VAL A 273 3.27 11.35 19.44
C VAL A 273 2.38 11.61 18.23
N PHE A 274 2.60 12.76 17.62
CA PHE A 274 1.94 13.21 16.41
C PHE A 274 3.00 13.54 15.36
N ALA A 275 2.74 13.27 14.10
CA ALA A 275 3.56 13.76 12.99
C ALA A 275 2.78 14.77 12.18
N VAL A 276 3.39 15.93 11.94
CA VAL A 276 2.85 16.99 11.10
C VAL A 276 3.67 17.04 9.83
N GLU A 277 3.05 16.72 8.71
CA GLU A 277 3.64 16.83 7.38
C GLU A 277 3.35 18.21 6.81
N MET A 278 4.37 18.84 6.22
CA MET A 278 4.32 20.20 5.71
C MET A 278 5.02 20.31 4.37
N PHE A 279 4.59 21.28 3.59
CA PHE A 279 5.25 21.76 2.39
C PHE A 279 6.01 23.04 2.71
N VAL A 280 7.25 23.12 2.20
CA VAL A 280 8.03 24.36 2.14
C VAL A 280 7.84 24.96 0.75
N LEU A 281 7.42 26.21 0.67
CA LEU A 281 7.26 26.94 -0.59
C LEU A 281 8.54 27.71 -0.96
N GLU A 282 8.59 28.25 -2.17
CA GLU A 282 9.77 28.95 -2.71
C GLU A 282 10.18 30.17 -1.88
N ASP A 283 9.22 30.84 -1.24
CA ASP A 283 9.46 31.98 -0.34
C ASP A 283 9.83 31.58 1.11
N GLY A 284 9.98 30.28 1.37
CA GLY A 284 10.25 29.72 2.69
C GLY A 284 9.02 29.60 3.60
N SER A 285 7.83 29.98 3.13
CA SER A 285 6.59 29.79 3.89
C SER A 285 6.21 28.31 3.97
N LEU A 286 5.40 27.99 4.99
CA LEU A 286 5.03 26.63 5.33
C LEU A 286 3.53 26.41 5.17
N MET A 287 3.16 25.22 4.68
CA MET A 287 1.78 24.80 4.54
C MET A 287 1.60 23.39 5.06
N VAL A 288 0.65 23.16 5.97
CA VAL A 288 0.37 21.84 6.53
C VAL A 288 -0.33 20.97 5.48
N ASN A 289 0.27 19.81 5.19
CA ASN A 289 -0.30 18.80 4.31
C ASN A 289 -1.26 17.90 5.09
N GLU A 290 -0.78 17.22 6.14
CA GLU A 290 -1.60 16.34 6.96
C GLU A 290 -0.97 16.06 8.34
N VAL A 291 -1.75 15.46 9.22
CA VAL A 291 -1.29 14.99 10.54
C VAL A 291 -1.62 13.51 10.73
N ALA A 292 -0.68 12.77 11.32
CA ALA A 292 -0.86 11.41 11.82
C ALA A 292 -0.76 11.42 13.37
N PRO A 293 -1.73 10.86 14.12
CA PRO A 293 -1.78 10.93 15.57
C PRO A 293 -1.14 9.69 16.22
N ARG A 294 0.07 9.37 15.77
CA ARG A 294 0.84 8.21 16.19
C ARG A 294 2.31 8.39 15.83
N PRO A 295 3.22 7.53 16.32
CA PRO A 295 4.53 7.37 15.72
C PRO A 295 4.45 7.24 14.19
N HIS A 296 5.41 7.85 13.50
CA HIS A 296 5.37 8.02 12.06
C HIS A 296 6.65 7.55 11.37
N ASN A 297 6.54 7.23 10.08
CA ASN A 297 7.66 6.77 9.26
C ASN A 297 8.80 7.80 9.22
N SER A 298 8.45 9.09 9.11
CA SER A 298 9.42 10.20 9.15
C SER A 298 10.17 10.32 10.47
N GLY A 299 9.70 9.68 11.54
CA GLY A 299 10.34 9.72 12.86
C GLY A 299 11.24 8.52 13.16
N HIS A 300 11.42 7.55 12.26
CA HIS A 300 12.20 6.33 12.57
C HIS A 300 13.65 6.63 12.92
N TYR A 301 14.24 7.65 12.27
CA TYR A 301 15.60 8.13 12.58
C TYR A 301 15.80 8.49 14.06
N THR A 302 14.73 8.80 14.81
CA THR A 302 14.82 9.17 16.23
C THR A 302 15.28 8.03 17.12
N ILE A 303 15.21 6.77 16.67
CA ILE A 303 15.75 5.63 17.44
C ILE A 303 17.26 5.83 17.64
N GLU A 304 17.99 6.15 16.57
CA GLU A 304 19.45 6.33 16.60
C GLU A 304 19.87 7.78 16.83
N ALA A 305 19.17 8.75 16.24
CA ALA A 305 19.58 10.14 16.29
C ALA A 305 19.11 10.87 17.55
N VAL A 306 18.03 10.43 18.19
CA VAL A 306 17.51 11.01 19.44
C VAL A 306 17.29 9.90 20.49
N PRO A 307 18.30 9.07 20.79
CA PRO A 307 18.11 7.79 21.47
C PRO A 307 17.61 7.94 22.92
N GLN A 308 17.86 9.10 23.55
CA GLN A 308 17.33 9.42 24.87
C GLN A 308 15.79 9.36 24.91
N MET A 309 15.15 9.76 23.81
CA MET A 309 13.70 9.87 23.69
C MET A 309 13.30 9.66 22.22
N SER A 310 13.45 8.43 21.71
CA SER A 310 12.90 8.06 20.40
C SER A 310 11.38 8.29 20.39
N GLN A 311 10.77 8.44 19.21
CA GLN A 311 9.33 8.66 19.11
C GLN A 311 8.50 7.53 19.78
N TYR A 312 9.04 6.31 19.83
CA TYR A 312 8.37 5.17 20.46
C TYR A 312 8.44 5.24 21.98
N LYS A 313 9.62 5.60 22.51
CA LYS A 313 9.79 5.88 23.94
C LYS A 313 8.91 7.07 24.36
N ALA A 314 8.85 8.11 23.53
CA ALA A 314 7.97 9.26 23.75
C ALA A 314 6.49 8.89 23.75
N GLN A 315 6.05 7.98 22.87
CA GLN A 315 4.67 7.48 22.87
C GLN A 315 4.33 6.83 24.21
N ILE A 316 5.20 5.95 24.73
CA ILE A 316 5.01 5.29 26.02
C ILE A 316 4.97 6.32 27.14
N HIS A 317 5.96 7.23 27.18
CA HIS A 317 6.04 8.26 28.21
C HIS A 317 4.80 9.16 28.19
N ALA A 318 4.34 9.58 27.02
CA ALA A 318 3.17 10.43 26.89
C ALA A 318 1.89 9.70 27.33
N VAL A 319 1.66 8.46 26.86
CA VAL A 319 0.44 7.69 27.22
C VAL A 319 0.37 7.45 28.73
N LEU A 320 1.50 7.13 29.37
CA LEU A 320 1.59 6.85 30.80
C LEU A 320 1.78 8.09 31.69
N ASP A 321 1.75 9.30 31.12
CA ASP A 321 2.03 10.57 31.82
C ASP A 321 3.38 10.59 32.57
N LEU A 322 4.38 9.91 32.01
CA LEU A 322 5.76 9.92 32.51
C LEU A 322 6.48 11.21 32.07
N PRO A 323 7.55 11.62 32.78
CA PRO A 323 8.31 12.81 32.42
C PRO A 323 8.82 12.78 30.97
N VAL A 324 8.61 13.87 30.25
CA VAL A 324 9.15 14.14 28.90
C VAL A 324 10.12 15.33 28.97
N PRO A 325 11.20 15.34 28.18
CA PRO A 325 12.15 16.44 28.18
C PRO A 325 11.49 17.71 27.63
N LYS A 326 11.90 18.88 28.15
CA LYS A 326 11.42 20.18 27.63
C LYS A 326 11.93 20.47 26.21
N GLN A 327 13.05 19.88 25.83
CA GLN A 327 13.68 20.02 24.52
C GLN A 327 14.30 18.69 24.11
N LEU A 328 14.18 18.37 22.83
CA LEU A 328 14.79 17.21 22.22
C LEU A 328 16.03 17.64 21.44
N SER A 329 17.19 17.14 21.84
CA SER A 329 18.47 17.40 21.19
C SER A 329 18.99 16.11 20.55
N PRO A 330 19.19 16.08 19.22
CA PRO A 330 19.86 14.98 18.56
C PRO A 330 21.25 14.73 19.12
N ARG A 331 21.65 13.46 19.15
CA ARG A 331 23.02 13.03 19.42
C ARG A 331 23.83 12.88 18.13
N ALA A 332 23.15 12.57 17.03
CA ALA A 332 23.72 12.64 15.68
C ALA A 332 23.68 14.08 15.14
N ARG A 333 24.76 14.51 14.47
CA ARG A 333 24.81 15.78 13.72
C ARG A 333 23.95 15.68 12.47
N SER A 334 23.97 14.53 11.80
CA SER A 334 23.16 14.25 10.62
C SER A 334 22.67 12.81 10.62
N ALA A 335 21.51 12.56 10.01
CA ALA A 335 20.94 11.24 9.82
C ALA A 335 20.18 11.13 8.50
N ILE A 336 20.24 9.95 7.89
CA ILE A 336 19.46 9.56 6.72
C ILE A 336 18.72 8.28 7.04
N MET A 337 17.39 8.30 6.98
CA MET A 337 16.58 7.09 7.06
C MET A 337 16.13 6.70 5.66
N LEU A 338 16.34 5.42 5.33
CA LEU A 338 15.98 4.81 4.05
C LEU A 338 14.99 3.68 4.32
N ASN A 339 13.81 3.75 3.70
CA ASN A 339 12.84 2.68 3.81
C ASN A 339 13.27 1.45 2.98
N ILE A 340 13.17 0.27 3.57
CA ILE A 340 13.29 -0.99 2.83
C ILE A 340 11.90 -1.41 2.37
N LEU A 341 11.65 -1.23 1.09
CA LEU A 341 10.41 -1.66 0.43
C LEU A 341 10.62 -3.01 -0.25
N GLY A 342 9.58 -3.84 -0.28
CA GLY A 342 9.59 -5.04 -1.13
C GLY A 342 9.74 -4.65 -2.61
N GLY A 343 10.66 -5.33 -3.30
CA GLY A 343 10.97 -5.08 -4.71
C GLY A 343 10.18 -5.96 -5.67
N ALA A 344 10.73 -6.14 -6.86
CA ALA A 344 10.19 -7.00 -7.91
C ALA A 344 10.05 -8.48 -7.49
N THR A 345 10.96 -8.95 -6.64
CA THR A 345 10.99 -10.33 -6.13
C THR A 345 10.96 -10.33 -4.60
N PRO A 346 10.57 -11.46 -3.97
CA PRO A 346 10.62 -11.57 -2.51
C PRO A 346 12.01 -11.28 -1.91
N SER A 347 13.09 -11.52 -2.67
CA SER A 347 14.48 -11.36 -2.24
C SER A 347 15.13 -10.01 -2.62
N SER A 348 14.45 -9.10 -3.32
CA SER A 348 15.08 -7.85 -3.82
C SER A 348 15.74 -7.00 -2.73
N HIS A 349 15.23 -7.06 -1.50
CA HIS A 349 15.74 -6.29 -0.37
C HIS A 349 16.99 -6.90 0.28
N LEU A 350 17.36 -8.14 -0.02
CA LEU A 350 18.44 -8.85 0.66
C LEU A 350 19.80 -8.21 0.42
N GLY A 351 20.06 -7.70 -0.79
CA GLY A 351 21.31 -6.99 -1.10
C GLY A 351 21.48 -5.75 -0.21
N LEU A 352 20.41 -4.97 -0.04
CA LEU A 352 20.41 -3.77 0.81
C LEU A 352 20.58 -4.11 2.29
N ALA A 353 19.87 -5.14 2.76
CA ALA A 353 20.02 -5.62 4.14
C ALA A 353 21.44 -6.17 4.40
N ASN A 354 22.06 -6.85 3.43
CA ASN A 354 23.42 -7.36 3.57
C ASN A 354 24.44 -6.23 3.56
N LEU A 355 24.30 -5.25 2.65
CA LEU A 355 25.14 -4.05 2.66
C LEU A 355 25.11 -3.36 4.03
N ALA A 356 23.92 -3.23 4.62
CA ALA A 356 23.76 -2.65 5.95
C ALA A 356 24.47 -3.46 7.06
N ARG A 357 24.46 -4.79 6.98
CA ARG A 357 25.10 -5.66 7.97
C ARG A 357 26.63 -5.69 7.87
N THR A 358 27.17 -5.42 6.69
CA THR A 358 28.61 -5.56 6.42
C THR A 358 29.35 -4.23 6.35
N THR A 359 28.64 -3.11 6.38
CA THR A 359 29.24 -1.79 6.35
C THR A 359 29.56 -1.33 7.76
N PHE A 360 30.84 -1.09 8.02
CA PHE A 360 31.35 -0.47 9.23
C PHE A 360 32.26 0.67 8.81
N ASP A 361 32.05 1.84 9.36
CA ASP A 361 32.76 3.07 8.98
C ASP A 361 32.93 3.97 10.20
N ASP A 362 34.07 4.67 10.30
CA ASP A 362 34.43 5.47 11.48
C ASP A 362 33.60 6.76 11.62
N ASP A 363 33.05 7.28 10.53
CA ASP A 363 32.27 8.53 10.52
C ASP A 363 30.78 8.31 10.24
N MET A 364 30.36 7.07 9.97
CA MET A 364 28.97 6.73 9.64
C MET A 364 28.56 5.40 10.29
N ASP A 365 27.62 5.48 11.22
CA ASP A 365 26.97 4.30 11.78
C ASP A 365 25.81 3.85 10.90
N VAL A 366 25.64 2.53 10.76
CA VAL A 366 24.60 1.91 9.93
C VAL A 366 23.71 1.01 10.79
N HIS A 367 22.42 1.35 10.86
CA HIS A 367 21.45 0.67 11.72
C HIS A 367 20.35 0.03 10.88
N LEU A 368 20.33 -1.30 10.84
CA LEU A 368 19.34 -2.08 10.11
C LEU A 368 18.16 -2.47 11.01
N HIS A 369 16.94 -2.14 10.56
CA HIS A 369 15.69 -2.52 11.20
C HIS A 369 14.83 -3.34 10.25
N LEU A 370 14.54 -4.61 10.59
CA LEU A 370 13.65 -5.47 9.80
C LEU A 370 12.40 -5.83 10.59
N TYR A 371 11.24 -5.70 9.95
CA TYR A 371 9.94 -5.84 10.60
C TYR A 371 9.39 -7.27 10.61
N ASN A 372 10.16 -8.24 10.10
CA ASN A 372 9.76 -9.63 9.92
C ASN A 372 8.44 -9.80 9.15
N LYS A 373 8.29 -9.03 8.05
CA LYS A 373 7.15 -9.10 7.15
C LYS A 373 7.53 -9.80 5.85
N GLU A 374 6.59 -10.55 5.29
CA GLU A 374 6.71 -11.06 3.92
C GLU A 374 6.90 -9.90 2.91
N SER A 375 7.92 -10.01 2.07
CA SER A 375 8.25 -9.05 1.02
C SER A 375 7.21 -9.10 -0.10
N LYS A 376 6.50 -7.97 -0.30
CA LYS A 376 5.56 -7.75 -1.41
C LYS A 376 5.90 -6.41 -2.07
N PRO A 377 5.70 -6.24 -3.38
CA PRO A 377 6.01 -4.99 -4.08
C PRO A 377 5.44 -3.77 -3.35
N GLY A 378 6.30 -2.82 -3.00
CA GLY A 378 5.94 -1.56 -2.32
C GLY A 378 5.63 -1.69 -0.83
N ARG A 379 5.60 -2.90 -0.25
CA ARG A 379 5.35 -3.08 1.19
C ARG A 379 6.58 -2.66 2.00
N LYS A 380 6.38 -1.84 3.03
CA LYS A 380 7.41 -1.51 4.03
C LYS A 380 7.77 -2.75 4.86
N ILE A 381 8.98 -3.26 4.69
CA ILE A 381 9.47 -4.49 5.35
C ILE A 381 10.65 -4.24 6.30
N GLY A 382 11.24 -3.04 6.25
CA GLY A 382 12.26 -2.59 7.17
C GLY A 382 12.63 -1.12 6.91
N HIS A 383 13.65 -0.64 7.60
CA HIS A 383 14.35 0.60 7.28
C HIS A 383 15.82 0.49 7.66
N ILE A 384 16.63 1.41 7.14
CA ILE A 384 18.01 1.64 7.58
C ILE A 384 18.09 3.08 8.07
N THR A 385 18.70 3.29 9.22
CA THR A 385 19.12 4.63 9.66
C THR A 385 20.64 4.71 9.57
N LEU A 386 21.12 5.71 8.83
CA LEU A 386 22.53 6.08 8.76
C LEU A 386 22.71 7.33 9.62
N THR A 387 23.67 7.34 10.54
CA THR A 387 23.93 8.50 11.40
C THR A 387 25.39 8.90 11.37
N SER A 388 25.66 10.20 11.51
CA SER A 388 27.01 10.71 11.72
C SER A 388 27.02 11.80 12.78
N ASN A 389 28.08 11.82 13.60
CA ASN A 389 28.33 12.87 14.58
C ASN A 389 29.23 13.99 14.02
N THR A 390 29.91 13.76 12.90
CA THR A 390 30.92 14.65 12.32
C THR A 390 30.49 15.21 10.97
N LEU A 391 29.87 14.40 10.12
CA LEU A 391 29.53 14.75 8.75
C LEU A 391 28.31 15.68 8.68
N SER A 392 28.36 16.62 7.73
CA SER A 392 27.16 17.37 7.32
C SER A 392 26.15 16.44 6.65
N ILE A 393 24.90 16.88 6.45
CA ILE A 393 23.91 16.06 5.76
C ILE A 393 24.31 15.75 4.31
N HIS A 394 25.01 16.67 3.62
CA HIS A 394 25.49 16.44 2.25
C HIS A 394 26.67 15.47 2.21
N ASP A 395 27.60 15.56 3.17
CA ASP A 395 28.73 14.63 3.24
C ASP A 395 28.26 13.22 3.62
N LEU A 396 27.29 13.12 4.54
CA LEU A 396 26.65 11.86 4.89
C LEU A 396 25.89 11.28 3.69
N GLU A 397 25.17 12.08 2.92
CA GLU A 397 24.49 11.64 1.69
C GLU A 397 25.49 11.11 0.65
N ALA A 398 26.60 11.83 0.44
CA ALA A 398 27.66 11.39 -0.46
C ALA A 398 28.27 10.05 -0.01
N LYS A 399 28.48 9.87 1.30
CA LYS A 399 28.99 8.62 1.88
C LYS A 399 27.98 7.48 1.83
N ALA A 400 26.69 7.80 2.00
CA ALA A 400 25.55 6.88 1.92
C ALA A 400 25.16 6.48 0.48
N LYS A 401 25.87 6.98 -0.54
CA LYS A 401 25.48 6.83 -1.94
C LYS A 401 25.20 5.39 -2.36
N SER A 402 25.99 4.42 -1.92
CA SER A 402 25.78 2.99 -2.23
C SER A 402 24.44 2.46 -1.72
N PHE A 403 23.99 2.91 -0.55
CA PHE A 403 22.69 2.56 0.01
C PHE A 403 21.55 3.20 -0.79
N ILE A 404 21.67 4.49 -1.09
CA ILE A 404 20.68 5.26 -1.84
C ILE A 404 20.51 4.68 -3.25
N ASP A 405 21.61 4.42 -3.94
CA ASP A 405 21.61 3.84 -5.28
C ASP A 405 20.90 2.48 -5.32
N LEU A 406 21.08 1.67 -4.27
CA LEU A 406 20.46 0.35 -4.17
C LEU A 406 18.97 0.42 -3.83
N VAL A 407 18.55 1.35 -2.97
CA VAL A 407 17.12 1.66 -2.75
C VAL A 407 16.46 2.08 -4.06
N ASP A 408 17.11 2.96 -4.81
CA ASP A 408 16.62 3.46 -6.09
C ASP A 408 16.61 2.35 -7.15
N GLN A 409 17.61 1.46 -7.13
CA GLN A 409 17.63 0.28 -8.00
C GLN A 409 16.46 -0.66 -7.70
N ILE A 410 16.20 -0.99 -6.43
CA ILE A 410 15.07 -1.83 -6.04
C ILE A 410 13.74 -1.19 -6.47
N ARG A 411 13.62 0.14 -6.37
CA ARG A 411 12.45 0.87 -6.89
C ARG A 411 12.35 0.79 -8.41
N ARG A 412 13.42 1.06 -9.15
CA ARG A 412 13.46 0.95 -10.62
C ARG A 412 13.07 -0.45 -11.06
N ASP A 413 13.64 -1.49 -10.44
CA ASP A 413 13.33 -2.89 -10.73
C ASP A 413 11.87 -3.22 -10.40
N ARG A 414 11.32 -2.70 -9.31
CA ARG A 414 9.88 -2.87 -8.99
C ARG A 414 8.99 -2.24 -10.05
N LEU A 415 9.28 -1.01 -10.47
CA LEU A 415 8.51 -0.30 -11.50
C LEU A 415 8.68 -0.97 -12.87
N ALA A 416 9.90 -1.39 -13.20
CA ALA A 416 10.22 -2.16 -14.39
C ALA A 416 9.50 -3.50 -14.35
N ALA A 417 9.51 -4.24 -13.24
CA ALA A 417 8.78 -5.49 -13.08
C ALA A 417 7.26 -5.31 -13.12
N THR A 418 6.73 -4.18 -12.65
CA THR A 418 5.31 -3.81 -12.83
C THR A 418 5.02 -3.50 -14.30
N THR A 419 6.00 -2.90 -15.00
CA THR A 419 5.98 -2.62 -16.44
C THR A 419 6.31 -3.86 -17.29
N GLU A 420 6.96 -4.88 -16.72
CA GLU A 420 7.41 -6.12 -17.38
C GLU A 420 6.42 -7.26 -17.12
N THR A 421 5.72 -7.24 -15.99
CA THR A 421 4.41 -7.88 -15.88
C THR A 421 3.39 -7.26 -16.84
N LEU A 422 3.65 -6.05 -17.36
CA LEU A 422 2.99 -5.44 -18.53
C LEU A 422 3.79 -5.62 -19.85
N ARG A 423 5.03 -6.16 -19.83
CA ARG A 423 5.96 -6.39 -20.97
C ARG A 423 7.01 -7.46 -20.64
N PRO A 424 6.80 -8.74 -20.96
CA PRO A 424 7.69 -9.78 -20.50
C PRO A 424 9.12 -9.64 -21.08
N THR A 425 10.10 -9.53 -20.18
CA THR A 425 11.51 -9.73 -20.46
C THR A 425 11.80 -11.22 -20.63
N GLN A 426 12.02 -11.62 -21.88
CA GLN A 426 13.13 -12.51 -22.19
C GLN A 426 14.32 -11.62 -22.59
N GLU A 427 15.54 -12.02 -22.24
CA GLU A 427 16.74 -11.49 -22.90
C GLU A 427 16.53 -11.45 -24.42
N PRO A 428 17.07 -10.44 -25.12
CA PRO A 428 16.97 -10.36 -26.57
C PRO A 428 17.74 -11.54 -27.18
N ALA A 429 17.03 -12.62 -27.50
CA ALA A 429 17.43 -13.46 -28.60
C ALA A 429 17.53 -12.53 -29.82
N LYS A 430 18.69 -12.57 -30.48
CA LYS A 430 18.99 -11.83 -31.73
C LYS A 430 17.72 -11.73 -32.59
N PRO A 431 17.41 -10.58 -33.20
CA PRO A 431 16.20 -10.41 -33.98
C PRO A 431 16.17 -11.46 -35.10
N GLN A 432 15.43 -12.54 -34.87
CA GLN A 432 14.98 -13.39 -35.95
C GLN A 432 13.83 -12.63 -36.57
N ALA A 433 14.05 -12.19 -37.80
CA ALA A 433 13.04 -11.61 -38.66
C ALA A 433 11.73 -12.39 -38.49
N ALA A 434 10.64 -11.64 -38.34
CA ALA A 434 9.29 -12.19 -38.27
C ALA A 434 9.12 -13.24 -39.38
N GLN A 435 8.96 -14.50 -38.99
CA GLN A 435 8.41 -15.47 -39.92
C GLN A 435 6.94 -15.09 -40.13
N PRO A 436 6.48 -14.93 -41.37
CA PRO A 436 5.07 -14.85 -41.64
C PRO A 436 4.40 -16.10 -41.07
N VAL A 437 3.32 -15.94 -40.31
CA VAL A 437 2.49 -17.06 -39.91
C VAL A 437 2.06 -17.79 -41.20
N PRO A 438 2.23 -19.12 -41.31
CA PRO A 438 1.84 -19.87 -42.49
C PRO A 438 0.37 -19.66 -42.83
N SER A 439 0.04 -19.82 -44.11
CA SER A 439 -1.27 -19.61 -44.75
C SER A 439 -2.38 -20.59 -44.31
N GLU A 440 -2.40 -21.01 -43.05
CA GLU A 440 -3.44 -21.89 -42.52
C GLU A 440 -4.60 -21.07 -41.96
N LYS A 441 -5.83 -21.51 -42.26
CA LYS A 441 -7.05 -20.85 -41.77
C LYS A 441 -7.09 -20.94 -40.23
N PRO A 442 -7.34 -19.83 -39.51
CA PRO A 442 -7.33 -19.82 -38.06
C PRO A 442 -8.44 -20.72 -37.50
N LEU A 443 -8.14 -21.47 -36.45
CA LEU A 443 -9.09 -22.32 -35.71
C LEU A 443 -9.56 -21.65 -34.41
N VAL A 444 -8.78 -20.73 -33.86
CA VAL A 444 -9.14 -19.99 -32.63
C VAL A 444 -9.13 -18.49 -32.93
N LEU A 445 -10.17 -17.77 -32.51
CA LEU A 445 -10.17 -16.32 -32.49
C LEU A 445 -9.87 -15.86 -31.06
N VAL A 446 -8.79 -15.12 -30.89
CA VAL A 446 -8.47 -14.45 -29.62
C VAL A 446 -8.83 -12.98 -29.78
N THR A 447 -9.71 -12.47 -28.92
CA THR A 447 -10.10 -11.07 -28.97
C THR A 447 -10.12 -10.40 -27.60
N MET A 448 -9.96 -9.09 -27.61
CA MET A 448 -9.87 -8.27 -26.42
C MET A 448 -10.53 -6.90 -26.61
N GLY A 449 -11.01 -6.34 -25.50
CA GLY A 449 -11.66 -5.04 -25.50
C GLY A 449 -10.71 -3.88 -25.78
N SER A 450 -9.45 -4.04 -25.42
CA SER A 450 -8.39 -3.04 -25.53
C SER A 450 -7.03 -3.71 -25.71
N ASP A 451 -6.10 -3.04 -26.38
CA ASP A 451 -4.69 -3.49 -26.49
C ASP A 451 -4.00 -3.68 -25.14
N SER A 452 -4.42 -2.93 -24.12
CA SER A 452 -3.99 -3.10 -22.72
C SER A 452 -4.26 -4.48 -22.12
N ASP A 453 -5.16 -5.29 -22.71
CA ASP A 453 -5.46 -6.65 -22.26
C ASP A 453 -4.53 -7.71 -22.90
N LEU A 454 -3.80 -7.34 -23.95
CA LEU A 454 -2.88 -8.22 -24.67
C LEU A 454 -1.79 -8.85 -23.77
N PRO A 455 -1.19 -8.13 -22.79
CA PRO A 455 -0.23 -8.74 -21.86
C PRO A 455 -0.81 -9.92 -21.09
N VAL A 456 -2.09 -9.83 -20.68
CA VAL A 456 -2.78 -10.93 -19.98
C VAL A 456 -3.00 -12.11 -20.91
N LEU A 457 -3.27 -11.88 -22.19
CA LEU A 457 -3.48 -12.93 -23.19
C LEU A 457 -2.19 -13.62 -23.64
N LYS A 458 -1.02 -13.01 -23.44
CA LYS A 458 0.25 -13.53 -23.97
C LYS A 458 0.52 -14.98 -23.58
N ALA A 459 0.36 -15.34 -22.30
CA ALA A 459 0.61 -16.71 -21.84
C ALA A 459 -0.28 -17.74 -22.56
N GLY A 460 -1.55 -17.40 -22.79
CA GLY A 460 -2.46 -18.20 -23.61
C GLY A 460 -2.01 -18.29 -25.08
N LEU A 461 -1.57 -17.17 -25.69
CA LEU A 461 -1.05 -17.19 -27.06
C LEU A 461 0.20 -18.07 -27.19
N ASP A 462 1.08 -18.07 -26.20
CA ASP A 462 2.27 -18.92 -26.17
C ASP A 462 1.88 -20.41 -26.07
N ILE A 463 0.84 -20.76 -25.31
CA ILE A 463 0.27 -22.11 -25.29
C ILE A 463 -0.30 -22.50 -26.65
N LEU A 464 -1.08 -21.62 -27.31
CA LEU A 464 -1.60 -21.91 -28.65
C LEU A 464 -0.46 -22.18 -29.65
N ARG A 465 0.62 -21.39 -29.59
CA ARG A 465 1.84 -21.61 -30.40
C ARG A 465 2.52 -22.94 -30.05
N GLN A 466 2.67 -23.26 -28.76
CA GLN A 466 3.27 -24.51 -28.30
C GLN A 466 2.52 -25.74 -28.82
N PHE A 467 1.19 -25.67 -28.90
CA PHE A 467 0.36 -26.74 -29.42
C PHE A 467 0.22 -26.73 -30.95
N GLY A 468 0.74 -25.69 -31.62
CA GLY A 468 0.61 -25.51 -33.06
C GLY A 468 -0.83 -25.23 -33.52
N VAL A 469 -1.62 -24.54 -32.69
CA VAL A 469 -2.99 -24.15 -33.03
C VAL A 469 -2.93 -22.85 -33.85
N PRO A 470 -3.41 -22.81 -35.10
CA PRO A 470 -3.51 -21.56 -35.85
C PRO A 470 -4.61 -20.68 -35.24
N TYR A 471 -4.29 -19.41 -34.99
CA TYR A 471 -5.22 -18.46 -34.37
C TYR A 471 -5.20 -17.09 -35.07
N ALA A 472 -6.30 -16.37 -34.94
CA ALA A 472 -6.42 -14.96 -35.28
C ALA A 472 -6.48 -14.12 -34.01
N LEU A 473 -5.92 -12.90 -34.06
CA LEU A 473 -5.94 -11.94 -32.96
C LEU A 473 -6.64 -10.66 -33.42
N ASP A 474 -7.59 -10.16 -32.63
CA ASP A 474 -8.33 -8.94 -32.99
C ASP A 474 -8.73 -8.12 -31.75
N ILE A 475 -8.94 -6.81 -31.91
CA ILE A 475 -9.41 -5.93 -30.85
C ILE A 475 -10.88 -5.58 -31.14
N THR A 476 -11.79 -6.14 -30.35
CA THR A 476 -13.24 -5.92 -30.47
C THR A 476 -13.78 -5.46 -29.13
N SER A 477 -14.55 -4.36 -29.11
CA SER A 477 -15.06 -3.79 -27.87
C SER A 477 -16.57 -3.82 -27.87
N ALA A 478 -17.15 -4.48 -26.86
CA ALA A 478 -18.60 -4.51 -26.65
C ALA A 478 -19.21 -3.10 -26.49
N HIS A 479 -18.44 -2.15 -25.95
CA HIS A 479 -18.92 -0.80 -25.66
C HIS A 479 -18.53 0.21 -26.73
N ARG A 480 -17.33 0.09 -27.32
CA ARG A 480 -16.77 1.08 -28.25
C ARG A 480 -16.98 0.71 -29.71
N THR A 481 -16.98 -0.59 -30.04
CA THR A 481 -17.13 -1.08 -31.41
C THR A 481 -18.17 -2.20 -31.52
N PRO A 482 -19.39 -2.05 -30.95
CA PRO A 482 -20.38 -3.14 -30.85
C PRO A 482 -20.77 -3.73 -32.21
N ARG A 483 -20.95 -2.91 -33.24
CA ARG A 483 -21.28 -3.40 -34.60
C ARG A 483 -20.16 -4.22 -35.23
N TYR A 484 -18.92 -3.83 -35.00
CA TYR A 484 -17.76 -4.58 -35.49
C TYR A 484 -17.61 -5.89 -34.72
N MET A 485 -17.77 -5.86 -33.39
CA MET A 485 -17.77 -7.05 -32.55
C MET A 485 -18.85 -8.06 -32.99
N MET A 486 -20.10 -7.61 -33.20
CA MET A 486 -21.20 -8.47 -33.69
C MET A 486 -20.83 -9.12 -35.02
N LYS A 487 -20.32 -8.32 -35.98
CA LYS A 487 -19.86 -8.83 -37.28
C LYS A 487 -18.75 -9.88 -37.14
N VAL A 488 -17.76 -9.62 -36.28
CA VAL A 488 -16.63 -10.53 -36.05
C VAL A 488 -17.11 -11.86 -35.45
N ALA A 489 -18.07 -11.83 -34.53
CA ALA A 489 -18.65 -13.02 -33.90
C ALA A 489 -19.50 -13.85 -34.88
N ASP A 490 -20.36 -13.20 -35.65
CA ASP A 490 -21.26 -13.83 -36.64
C ASP A 490 -20.45 -14.50 -37.77
N GLU A 491 -19.44 -13.82 -38.31
CA GLU A 491 -18.60 -14.33 -39.40
C GLU A 491 -17.57 -15.37 -38.94
N ALA A 492 -17.34 -15.54 -37.63
CA ALA A 492 -16.27 -16.38 -37.09
C ALA A 492 -16.35 -17.83 -37.59
N ALA A 493 -17.55 -18.43 -37.58
CA ALA A 493 -17.74 -19.82 -38.02
C ALA A 493 -17.44 -20.01 -39.52
N ALA A 494 -17.88 -19.07 -40.36
CA ALA A 494 -17.62 -19.08 -41.79
C ALA A 494 -16.12 -18.92 -42.12
N ARG A 495 -15.37 -18.23 -41.25
CA ARG A 495 -13.90 -18.07 -41.33
C ARG A 495 -13.12 -19.33 -40.92
N GLY A 496 -13.81 -20.38 -40.46
CA GLY A 496 -13.20 -21.63 -40.01
C GLY A 496 -12.85 -21.67 -38.52
N ILE A 497 -13.18 -20.62 -37.76
CA ILE A 497 -12.98 -20.57 -36.31
C ILE A 497 -13.88 -21.62 -35.66
N LYS A 498 -13.34 -22.31 -34.65
CA LYS A 498 -14.02 -23.33 -33.85
C LYS A 498 -14.22 -22.92 -32.40
N VAL A 499 -13.38 -22.02 -31.87
CA VAL A 499 -13.45 -21.52 -30.49
C VAL A 499 -13.04 -20.06 -30.44
N ILE A 500 -13.71 -19.26 -29.61
CA ILE A 500 -13.38 -17.85 -29.35
C ILE A 500 -12.86 -17.71 -27.92
N ILE A 501 -11.73 -17.02 -27.74
CA ILE A 501 -11.21 -16.60 -26.44
C ILE A 501 -11.39 -15.08 -26.37
N ALA A 502 -12.18 -14.60 -25.41
CA ALA A 502 -12.46 -13.18 -25.24
C ALA A 502 -11.96 -12.70 -23.88
N ALA A 503 -11.12 -11.66 -23.86
CA ALA A 503 -10.60 -11.07 -22.63
C ALA A 503 -11.18 -9.67 -22.39
N ALA A 504 -11.61 -9.38 -21.16
CA ALA A 504 -12.07 -8.05 -20.78
C ALA A 504 -11.94 -7.81 -19.27
N GLY A 505 -11.69 -6.55 -18.91
CA GLY A 505 -11.62 -6.07 -17.54
C GLY A 505 -12.77 -5.11 -17.17
N GLY A 506 -13.09 -5.02 -15.89
CA GLY A 506 -14.09 -4.08 -15.35
C GLY A 506 -15.51 -4.59 -15.58
N ALA A 507 -16.33 -3.79 -16.26
CA ALA A 507 -17.60 -4.25 -16.83
C ALA A 507 -17.33 -5.14 -18.05
N ALA A 508 -16.85 -6.36 -17.78
CA ALA A 508 -16.28 -7.28 -18.75
C ALA A 508 -17.33 -7.95 -19.65
N HIS A 509 -18.10 -7.15 -20.41
CA HIS A 509 -19.21 -7.61 -21.23
C HIS A 509 -18.77 -8.31 -22.53
N LEU A 510 -17.53 -8.11 -22.99
CA LEU A 510 -17.08 -8.63 -24.28
C LEU A 510 -17.31 -10.14 -24.43
N PRO A 511 -16.92 -11.02 -23.49
CA PRO A 511 -17.14 -12.46 -23.66
C PRO A 511 -18.62 -12.83 -23.76
N GLY A 512 -19.46 -12.21 -22.94
CA GLY A 512 -20.89 -12.46 -22.95
C GLY A 512 -21.59 -11.96 -24.23
N MET A 513 -21.17 -10.80 -24.73
CA MET A 513 -21.67 -10.25 -25.99
C MET A 513 -21.16 -11.02 -27.20
N MET A 514 -19.94 -11.58 -27.16
CA MET A 514 -19.49 -12.50 -28.20
C MET A 514 -20.33 -13.78 -28.20
N SER A 515 -20.65 -14.32 -27.02
CA SER A 515 -21.52 -15.50 -26.86
C SER A 515 -22.94 -15.31 -27.39
N SER A 516 -23.48 -14.08 -27.40
CA SER A 516 -24.84 -13.85 -27.92
C SER A 516 -24.94 -13.82 -29.43
N GLU A 517 -23.81 -13.61 -30.11
CA GLU A 517 -23.74 -13.36 -31.56
C GLU A 517 -23.15 -14.54 -32.33
N THR A 518 -22.89 -15.67 -31.67
CA THR A 518 -22.28 -16.83 -32.32
C THR A 518 -22.68 -18.15 -31.66
N PRO A 519 -22.90 -19.23 -32.44
CA PRO A 519 -23.10 -20.56 -31.88
C PRO A 519 -21.78 -21.24 -31.47
N LEU A 520 -20.62 -20.62 -31.74
CA LEU A 520 -19.33 -21.17 -31.37
C LEU A 520 -19.09 -21.09 -29.85
N PRO A 521 -18.36 -22.05 -29.27
CA PRO A 521 -17.91 -21.94 -27.88
C PRO A 521 -17.07 -20.67 -27.64
N VAL A 522 -17.46 -19.90 -26.63
CA VAL A 522 -16.71 -18.72 -26.17
C VAL A 522 -16.16 -18.95 -24.77
N ILE A 523 -14.87 -18.66 -24.60
CA ILE A 523 -14.14 -18.73 -23.34
C ILE A 523 -13.79 -17.31 -22.92
N GLY A 524 -14.40 -16.85 -21.82
CA GLY A 524 -14.11 -15.57 -21.20
C GLY A 524 -12.89 -15.64 -20.28
N VAL A 525 -11.98 -14.70 -20.46
CA VAL A 525 -10.82 -14.46 -19.59
C VAL A 525 -11.09 -13.17 -18.80
N PRO A 526 -11.44 -13.27 -17.50
CA PRO A 526 -11.58 -12.09 -16.66
C PRO A 526 -10.21 -11.41 -16.51
N VAL A 527 -10.10 -10.17 -16.98
CA VAL A 527 -8.88 -9.36 -16.81
C VAL A 527 -9.00 -8.59 -15.51
N LYS A 528 -7.94 -8.61 -14.70
CA LYS A 528 -7.85 -7.86 -13.46
C LYS A 528 -7.88 -6.36 -13.76
N ALA A 529 -9.02 -5.73 -13.50
CA ALA A 529 -9.15 -4.28 -13.55
C ALA A 529 -8.54 -3.62 -12.30
N THR A 530 -8.38 -2.30 -12.36
CA THR A 530 -7.81 -1.47 -11.28
C THR A 530 -8.60 -1.58 -9.96
N HIS A 531 -9.90 -1.87 -10.04
CA HIS A 531 -10.80 -2.01 -8.88
C HIS A 531 -11.20 -3.48 -8.67
N LEU A 532 -11.51 -3.84 -7.42
CA LEU A 532 -12.07 -5.15 -7.03
C LEU A 532 -11.22 -6.38 -7.41
N ASP A 533 -9.93 -6.18 -7.73
CA ASP A 533 -8.97 -7.23 -8.07
C ASP A 533 -9.45 -8.21 -9.18
N GLY A 534 -10.34 -7.76 -10.08
CA GLY A 534 -10.90 -8.58 -11.17
C GLY A 534 -12.11 -9.42 -10.78
N ILE A 535 -12.63 -9.29 -9.56
CA ILE A 535 -13.89 -9.93 -9.13
C ILE A 535 -15.08 -9.41 -9.92
N ASP A 536 -15.09 -8.12 -10.25
CA ASP A 536 -16.06 -7.51 -11.15
C ASP A 536 -16.02 -8.15 -12.55
N SER A 537 -14.83 -8.32 -13.11
CA SER A 537 -14.66 -9.01 -14.40
C SER A 537 -15.15 -10.46 -14.33
N LEU A 538 -14.80 -11.18 -13.25
CA LEU A 538 -15.18 -12.57 -13.06
C LEU A 538 -16.70 -12.72 -12.95
N LEU A 539 -17.34 -11.92 -12.10
CA LEU A 539 -18.79 -11.95 -11.90
C LEU A 539 -19.54 -11.55 -13.17
N SER A 540 -19.01 -10.59 -13.95
CA SER A 540 -19.61 -10.16 -15.22
C SER A 540 -19.62 -11.26 -16.29
N ILE A 541 -18.58 -12.11 -16.31
CA ILE A 541 -18.44 -13.16 -17.33
C ILE A 541 -19.16 -14.45 -16.88
N VAL A 542 -19.12 -14.78 -15.58
CA VAL A 542 -19.70 -16.03 -15.08
C VAL A 542 -21.23 -15.97 -14.93
N GLN A 543 -21.80 -14.79 -14.68
CA GLN A 543 -23.24 -14.60 -14.48
C GLN A 543 -23.97 -14.23 -15.78
N MET A 544 -24.03 -15.18 -16.71
CA MET A 544 -24.75 -14.98 -17.98
C MET A 544 -26.25 -15.31 -17.91
N PRO A 545 -27.11 -14.58 -18.63
CA PRO A 545 -28.53 -14.91 -18.74
C PRO A 545 -28.75 -16.29 -19.37
N ARG A 546 -29.90 -16.90 -19.05
CA ARG A 546 -30.31 -18.20 -19.61
C ARG A 546 -30.26 -18.16 -21.14
N GLY A 547 -29.61 -19.15 -21.75
CA GLY A 547 -29.50 -19.27 -23.20
C GLY A 547 -28.19 -18.74 -23.80
N ILE A 548 -27.38 -17.99 -23.05
CA ILE A 548 -26.08 -17.46 -23.52
C ILE A 548 -24.93 -18.07 -22.69
N PRO A 549 -24.50 -19.31 -22.98
CA PRO A 549 -23.43 -19.95 -22.21
C PRO A 549 -22.06 -19.35 -22.56
N THR A 550 -21.33 -18.91 -21.54
CA THR A 550 -19.93 -18.47 -21.66
C THR A 550 -19.06 -19.25 -20.67
N ALA A 551 -18.06 -19.97 -21.18
CA ALA A 551 -17.11 -20.68 -20.32
C ALA A 551 -16.19 -19.65 -19.66
N THR A 552 -16.03 -19.69 -18.34
CA THR A 552 -15.22 -18.69 -17.61
C THR A 552 -14.02 -19.35 -16.93
N VAL A 553 -12.82 -18.83 -17.18
CA VAL A 553 -11.60 -19.25 -16.47
C VAL A 553 -11.27 -18.30 -15.32
N GLY A 554 -10.24 -18.62 -14.52
CA GLY A 554 -9.78 -17.76 -13.44
C GLY A 554 -9.30 -16.38 -13.92
N ILE A 555 -9.28 -15.40 -13.01
CA ILE A 555 -8.81 -14.04 -13.28
C ILE A 555 -7.36 -14.08 -13.81
N ASN A 556 -7.10 -13.34 -14.88
CA ASN A 556 -5.85 -13.28 -15.64
C ASN A 556 -5.34 -14.63 -16.19
N ASN A 557 -6.18 -15.67 -16.24
CA ASN A 557 -5.73 -17.02 -16.55
C ASN A 557 -5.90 -17.39 -18.03
N SER A 558 -5.21 -16.68 -18.92
CA SER A 558 -5.24 -16.94 -20.37
C SER A 558 -4.65 -18.30 -20.75
N THR A 559 -3.71 -18.84 -19.96
CA THR A 559 -3.17 -20.20 -20.09
C THR A 559 -4.30 -21.24 -20.07
N ASN A 560 -5.17 -21.18 -19.07
CA ASN A 560 -6.28 -22.11 -18.97
C ASN A 560 -7.32 -21.90 -20.06
N ALA A 561 -7.50 -20.67 -20.55
CA ALA A 561 -8.39 -20.43 -21.69
C ALA A 561 -7.88 -21.08 -22.97
N ALA A 562 -6.57 -20.98 -23.25
CA ALA A 562 -5.94 -21.65 -24.38
C ALA A 562 -6.02 -23.18 -24.25
N LEU A 563 -5.71 -23.75 -23.08
CA LEU A 563 -5.81 -25.19 -22.83
C LEU A 563 -7.26 -25.70 -22.95
N LEU A 564 -8.25 -24.91 -22.50
CA LEU A 564 -9.66 -25.25 -22.67
C LEU A 564 -10.07 -25.21 -24.15
N ALA A 565 -9.60 -24.21 -24.91
CA ALA A 565 -9.82 -24.17 -26.36
C ALA A 565 -9.20 -25.39 -27.07
N ILE A 566 -7.97 -25.78 -26.70
CA ILE A 566 -7.30 -26.98 -27.23
C ILE A 566 -8.09 -28.26 -26.91
N ARG A 567 -8.65 -28.37 -25.70
CA ARG A 567 -9.51 -29.50 -25.34
C ARG A 567 -10.78 -29.56 -26.18
N ILE A 568 -11.42 -28.41 -26.42
CA ILE A 568 -12.60 -28.32 -27.30
C ILE A 568 -12.23 -28.71 -28.73
N LEU A 569 -11.10 -28.22 -29.26
CA LEU A 569 -10.61 -28.66 -30.58
C LEU A 569 -10.34 -30.17 -30.59
N GLY A 570 -9.74 -30.70 -29.53
CA GLY A 570 -9.40 -32.12 -29.38
C GLY A 570 -10.59 -33.08 -29.43
N THR A 571 -11.83 -32.61 -29.22
CA THR A 571 -13.02 -33.46 -29.38
C THR A 571 -13.31 -33.78 -30.85
N SER A 572 -12.79 -33.00 -31.78
CA SER A 572 -13.03 -33.12 -33.22
C SER A 572 -11.76 -33.23 -34.06
N ILE A 573 -10.60 -32.88 -33.50
CA ILE A 573 -9.29 -32.92 -34.15
C ILE A 573 -8.35 -33.80 -33.30
N PRO A 574 -8.15 -35.09 -33.68
CA PRO A 574 -7.42 -36.07 -32.87
C PRO A 574 -5.98 -35.69 -32.51
N GLU A 575 -5.35 -34.85 -33.33
CA GLU A 575 -4.01 -34.32 -33.08
C GLU A 575 -3.95 -33.54 -31.75
N PHE A 576 -4.90 -32.64 -31.51
CA PHE A 576 -4.92 -31.82 -30.29
C PHE A 576 -5.28 -32.64 -29.06
N PHE A 577 -6.10 -33.69 -29.21
CA PHE A 577 -6.34 -34.66 -28.14
C PHE A 577 -5.04 -35.34 -27.70
N THR A 578 -4.25 -35.82 -28.66
CA THR A 578 -2.97 -36.49 -28.40
C THR A 578 -1.95 -35.55 -27.78
N LYS A 579 -1.83 -34.32 -28.30
CA LYS A 579 -0.95 -33.28 -27.73
C LYS A 579 -1.36 -32.91 -26.30
N MET A 580 -2.65 -32.81 -26.01
CA MET A 580 -3.16 -32.53 -24.67
C MET A 580 -2.86 -33.66 -23.69
N LYS A 581 -3.00 -34.93 -24.12
CA LYS A 581 -2.62 -36.09 -23.30
C LYS A 581 -1.13 -36.05 -22.92
N LYS A 582 -0.24 -35.81 -23.90
CA LYS A 582 1.21 -35.66 -23.66
C LYS A 582 1.53 -34.51 -22.71
N TYR A 583 0.82 -33.39 -22.83
CA TYR A 583 0.98 -32.26 -21.92
C TYR A 583 0.62 -32.62 -20.48
N GLN A 584 -0.44 -33.41 -20.27
CA GLN A 584 -0.84 -33.89 -18.94
C GLN A 584 0.18 -34.89 -18.36
N GLU A 585 0.66 -35.83 -19.16
CA GLU A 585 1.71 -36.79 -18.77
C GLU A 585 3.00 -36.06 -18.34
N LYS A 586 3.41 -35.04 -19.10
CA LYS A 586 4.57 -34.20 -18.74
C LYS A 586 4.35 -33.43 -17.43
N MET A 587 3.16 -32.88 -17.22
CA MET A 587 2.85 -32.16 -15.97
C MET A 587 2.87 -33.11 -14.76
N GLU A 588 2.38 -34.34 -14.92
CA GLU A 588 2.46 -35.38 -13.90
C GLU A 588 3.93 -35.74 -13.59
N GLU A 589 4.75 -35.97 -14.62
CA GLU A 589 6.17 -36.26 -14.47
C GLU A 589 6.93 -35.14 -13.74
N GLU A 590 6.63 -33.88 -14.08
CA GLU A 590 7.22 -32.72 -13.41
C GLU A 590 6.85 -32.66 -11.93
N VAL A 591 5.60 -32.95 -11.58
CA VAL A 591 5.13 -32.96 -10.17
C VAL A 591 5.73 -34.14 -9.41
N LEU A 592 5.78 -35.33 -10.00
CA LEU A 592 6.39 -36.51 -9.39
C LEU A 592 7.88 -36.31 -9.16
N THR A 593 8.60 -35.72 -10.12
CA THR A 593 10.02 -35.40 -9.99
C THR A 593 10.25 -34.34 -8.92
N LYS A 594 9.45 -33.27 -8.90
CA LYS A 594 9.52 -32.25 -7.85
C LYS A 594 9.20 -32.82 -6.47
N GLY A 595 8.19 -33.68 -6.36
CA GLY A 595 7.78 -34.31 -5.12
C GLY A 595 8.79 -35.33 -4.59
N SER A 596 9.38 -36.15 -5.46
CA SER A 596 10.46 -37.07 -5.09
C SER A 596 11.69 -36.31 -4.62
N LYS A 597 12.06 -35.25 -5.34
CA LYS A 597 13.17 -34.37 -4.93
C LYS A 597 12.91 -33.70 -3.58
N LEU A 598 11.70 -33.22 -3.31
CA LEU A 598 11.32 -32.64 -2.02
C LEU A 598 11.42 -33.65 -0.87
N ARG A 599 10.97 -34.90 -1.09
CA ARG A 599 11.09 -35.97 -0.09
C ARG A 599 12.52 -36.40 0.17
N GLU A 600 13.37 -36.38 -0.87
CA GLU A 600 14.75 -36.80 -0.79
C GLU A 600 15.64 -35.81 -0.02
N ILE A 601 15.48 -34.50 -0.27
CA ILE A 601 16.37 -33.48 0.31
C ILE A 601 15.74 -32.71 1.49
N GLY A 602 14.47 -32.96 1.79
CA GLY A 602 13.74 -32.23 2.82
C GLY A 602 13.36 -30.80 2.39
N ASP A 603 12.42 -30.20 3.12
CA ASP A 603 11.86 -28.88 2.87
C ASP A 603 12.93 -27.77 2.90
N VAL A 604 13.83 -27.80 3.88
CA VAL A 604 14.88 -26.77 4.05
C VAL A 604 15.83 -26.71 2.84
N ALA A 605 16.38 -27.85 2.41
CA ALA A 605 17.30 -27.87 1.27
C ALA A 605 16.58 -27.70 -0.07
N TYR A 606 15.31 -28.10 -0.16
CA TYR A 606 14.49 -27.86 -1.35
C TYR A 606 14.20 -26.37 -1.56
N LEU A 607 13.88 -25.65 -0.49
CA LEU A 607 13.70 -24.19 -0.53
C LEU A 607 14.99 -23.47 -0.92
N ALA A 608 16.14 -23.90 -0.40
CA ALA A 608 17.46 -23.37 -0.81
C ALA A 608 17.75 -23.61 -2.31
N ASN A 609 17.44 -24.81 -2.82
CA ASN A 609 17.61 -25.13 -4.25
C ASN A 609 16.63 -24.40 -5.16
N MET A 610 15.42 -24.09 -4.67
CA MET A 610 14.48 -23.24 -5.40
C MET A 610 14.95 -21.79 -5.48
N ALA A 611 15.63 -21.30 -4.44
CA ALA A 611 16.22 -19.97 -4.44
C ALA A 611 17.44 -19.85 -5.38
N ALA A 612 18.18 -20.95 -5.62
CA ALA A 612 19.36 -20.99 -6.49
C ALA A 612 19.06 -21.16 -7.99
N LYS A 613 17.82 -21.54 -8.37
CA LYS A 613 17.38 -21.68 -9.78
C LYS A 613 16.63 -20.45 -10.32
N LYS A 614 16.43 -19.44 -9.47
CA LYS A 614 15.93 -18.11 -9.84
C LYS A 614 17.08 -17.13 -9.78
#